data_AF-A0A660QKB2-F1
#
_entry.id   AF-A0A660QKB2-F1
#
_cell.length_a   1.000
_cell.length_b   1.000
_cell.length_c   1.000
_cell.angle_alpha   90.00
_cell.angle_beta   90.00
_cell.angle_gamma   90.00
#
_symmetry.space_group_name_H-M   'P 1'
#
loop_
_entity.id
_entity.type
_entity.pdbx_description
1 polymer ?
#
loop_
_entity_poly.entity_id
_entity_poly.type
_entity_poly.pdbx_seq_one_letter_code
_entity_poly.pdbx_strand_id
1 'polypeptide(L)'
;MKRLSKKNKKVTKGMPSAVVLSILIHVALFLLAGMLVVFTVVKKEEQKFVPPKAVERPKMKLRKPKVKVKKTSKPKPTTRIVTKVNRASMPDIQLPEMSGMGEGLGGGIGGFDMMPDLGEVTIFGGGQSIGNDFVGTFYDFKRDRQGNFISMSDREFTDRLAKFVKGGWRALDISRYYRSPKTLYATCFMIPPTLSSLGPRAFGEDTGGWTWMALYKGKLVYPEDIRFRFWGFGDDILLVRVNGKLVLNGCWHDNGAATTISLIGGNWASTSSDDLRFYYGNNRARVGDWIELKAGEMVDMEVMIGEVPGGIFSSMLTVQVDGVEYPKNRQNGPILPMFATAEPSRELQDIIYSTLIENEAAITNGPIFRDYMMASRTNQMQEVVAETPEIADEISKSHVWTSADGKRFEAEYVSVIGGKAVLKTSRGKQLKIPMARLSVEDREYIELINPPQFSLDFVKLSDSQSGRYKMSPFNPTAPPRVNDFTFGAKAKQRSAGEYNHQLTIEYFAIGKERLGDKYVLLDRQSSTFTPTKENGRSHSFRGEPIEMIEYMNFDNQQRGKRPDGNLVIITDERGQIIQYSASKSWLWEHIENLKRLPVGAYMDKTCIRAYPSSPKPVNW
;
A
#
# COMPACT_ATOMS: atom_id res chain seq x y z
N MET A 1 -71.49 1.24 31.43
CA MET A 1 -71.39 1.29 29.96
C MET A 1 -71.22 2.74 29.53
N LYS A 2 -70.02 3.11 29.05
CA LYS A 2 -69.72 4.48 28.57
C LYS A 2 -70.07 4.60 27.09
N ARG A 3 -70.86 5.63 26.74
CA ARG A 3 -71.33 5.92 25.38
C ARG A 3 -70.43 6.98 24.74
N LEU A 4 -70.00 6.71 23.52
CA LEU A 4 -69.11 7.51 22.67
C LEU A 4 -69.74 8.84 22.25
N SER A 5 -68.94 9.93 22.26
CA SER A 5 -69.22 11.14 21.48
C SER A 5 -68.04 11.46 20.53
N LYS A 6 -68.37 11.74 19.27
CA LYS A 6 -67.45 12.12 18.19
C LYS A 6 -66.93 13.55 18.41
N LYS A 7 -65.63 13.78 18.23
CA LYS A 7 -65.02 15.11 18.07
C LYS A 7 -64.56 15.35 16.64
N ASN A 8 -64.92 16.53 16.12
CA ASN A 8 -64.51 17.09 14.83
C ASN A 8 -63.01 17.39 14.78
N LYS A 9 -62.35 17.10 13.65
CA LYS A 9 -60.97 17.50 13.34
C LYS A 9 -60.91 19.01 13.05
N LYS A 10 -60.00 19.71 13.73
CA LYS A 10 -59.56 21.08 13.40
C LYS A 10 -58.29 21.03 12.54
N VAL A 11 -58.23 21.94 11.58
CA VAL A 11 -57.13 22.23 10.65
C VAL A 11 -55.88 22.71 11.40
N THR A 12 -54.71 22.19 11.06
CA THR A 12 -53.40 22.65 11.56
C THR A 12 -52.71 23.59 10.56
N LYS A 13 -52.19 24.70 11.11
CA LYS A 13 -51.54 25.84 10.44
C LYS A 13 -50.32 25.46 9.60
N GLY A 14 -50.17 26.15 8.47
CA GLY A 14 -49.02 26.10 7.56
C GLY A 14 -47.78 26.85 8.07
N MET A 15 -46.69 26.64 7.33
CA MET A 15 -45.31 27.07 7.61
C MET A 15 -45.18 28.59 7.83
N PRO A 16 -44.30 29.07 8.74
CA PRO A 16 -44.11 30.49 8.99
C PRO A 16 -43.60 31.23 7.74
N SER A 17 -44.21 32.37 7.44
CA SER A 17 -43.91 33.22 6.26
C SER A 17 -42.43 33.62 6.13
N ALA A 18 -41.70 33.70 7.25
CA ALA A 18 -40.26 34.00 7.26
C ALA A 18 -39.40 32.93 6.58
N VAL A 19 -39.79 31.66 6.65
CA VAL A 19 -39.04 30.57 6.03
C VAL A 19 -39.20 30.57 4.51
N VAL A 20 -40.41 30.89 4.02
CA VAL A 20 -40.69 31.04 2.59
C VAL A 20 -39.90 32.21 2.00
N LEU A 21 -39.80 33.33 2.74
CA LEU A 21 -39.03 34.50 2.31
C LEU A 21 -37.52 34.20 2.22
N SER A 22 -36.97 33.46 3.19
CA SER A 22 -35.56 33.06 3.19
C SER A 22 -35.21 32.18 1.99
N ILE A 23 -36.07 31.22 1.65
CA ILE A 23 -35.88 30.34 0.48
C ILE A 23 -35.86 31.15 -0.82
N LEU A 24 -36.77 32.13 -0.96
CA LEU A 24 -36.83 32.97 -2.15
C LEU A 24 -35.56 33.83 -2.34
N ILE A 25 -34.99 34.36 -1.25
CA ILE A 25 -33.76 35.16 -1.30
C ILE A 25 -32.57 34.30 -1.75
N HIS A 26 -32.45 33.08 -1.24
CA HIS A 26 -31.35 32.18 -1.62
C HIS A 26 -31.44 31.75 -3.09
N VAL A 27 -32.64 31.47 -3.60
CA VAL A 27 -32.85 31.14 -5.01
C VAL A 27 -32.48 32.32 -5.92
N ALA A 28 -32.84 33.55 -5.53
CA ALA A 28 -32.49 34.75 -6.29
C ALA A 28 -30.98 34.99 -6.34
N LEU A 29 -30.27 34.83 -5.21
CA LEU A 29 -28.81 34.97 -5.15
C LEU A 29 -28.09 33.91 -6.00
N PHE A 30 -28.60 32.68 -6.02
CA PHE A 30 -28.01 31.59 -6.81
C PHE A 30 -28.15 31.84 -8.32
N LEU A 31 -29.29 32.37 -8.76
CA LEU A 31 -29.50 32.74 -10.17
C LEU A 31 -28.63 33.92 -10.59
N LEU A 32 -28.44 34.90 -9.71
CA LEU A 32 -27.60 36.07 -9.98
C LEU A 32 -26.12 35.71 -10.05
N ALA A 33 -25.66 34.78 -9.21
CA ALA A 33 -24.31 34.20 -9.29
C ALA A 33 -24.11 33.41 -10.59
N GLY A 34 -25.13 32.67 -11.05
CA GLY A 34 -25.07 31.93 -12.31
C GLY A 34 -24.99 32.81 -13.56
N MET A 35 -25.60 34.01 -13.55
CA MET A 35 -25.55 34.95 -14.67
C MET A 35 -24.22 35.72 -14.78
N LEU A 36 -23.44 35.85 -13.69
CA LEU A 36 -22.17 36.59 -13.68
C LEU A 36 -20.95 35.76 -14.10
N VAL A 37 -21.08 34.44 -14.26
CA VAL A 37 -19.99 33.57 -14.75
C VAL A 37 -20.04 33.51 -16.28
N VAL A 38 -19.42 34.49 -16.94
CA VAL A 38 -19.17 34.47 -18.38
C VAL A 38 -17.99 33.54 -18.66
N PHE A 39 -18.26 32.36 -19.22
CA PHE A 39 -17.21 31.47 -19.75
C PHE A 39 -16.70 32.02 -21.09
N THR A 40 -15.58 32.75 -21.09
CA THR A 40 -14.81 32.98 -22.32
C THR A 40 -14.01 31.73 -22.64
N VAL A 41 -14.59 30.83 -23.44
CA VAL A 41 -13.90 29.63 -23.94
C VAL A 41 -12.93 30.06 -25.04
N VAL A 42 -11.66 30.26 -24.67
CA VAL A 42 -10.57 30.46 -25.65
C VAL A 42 -10.21 29.09 -26.24
N LYS A 43 -10.63 28.84 -27.49
CA LYS A 43 -10.16 27.68 -28.25
C LYS A 43 -8.69 27.90 -28.66
N LYS A 44 -7.74 27.26 -27.98
CA LYS A 44 -6.35 27.16 -28.44
C LYS A 44 -6.28 26.23 -29.65
N GLU A 45 -5.51 26.62 -30.67
CA GLU A 45 -5.26 25.80 -31.86
C GLU A 45 -4.46 24.53 -31.52
N GLU A 46 -4.85 23.39 -32.10
CA GLU A 46 -4.18 22.10 -31.90
C GLU A 46 -2.83 22.07 -32.61
N GLN A 47 -1.74 21.90 -31.85
CA GLN A 47 -0.44 21.58 -32.44
C GLN A 47 -0.41 20.12 -32.89
N LYS A 48 -0.15 19.90 -34.19
CA LYS A 48 0.09 18.57 -34.75
C LYS A 48 1.45 18.05 -34.29
N PHE A 49 1.44 17.19 -33.29
CA PHE A 49 2.61 16.43 -32.88
C PHE A 49 2.92 15.33 -33.89
N VAL A 50 4.16 15.31 -34.40
CA VAL A 50 4.70 14.17 -35.14
C VAL A 50 5.42 13.28 -34.13
N PRO A 51 4.90 12.07 -33.81
CA PRO A 51 5.52 11.23 -32.81
C PRO A 51 6.90 10.75 -33.26
N PRO A 52 7.90 10.67 -32.34
CA PRO A 52 9.15 10.00 -32.63
C PRO A 52 8.87 8.52 -32.97
N LYS A 53 9.66 7.96 -33.89
CA LYS A 53 9.53 6.56 -34.32
C LYS A 53 9.56 5.65 -33.09
N ALA A 54 8.53 4.83 -32.95
CA ALA A 54 8.42 3.86 -31.87
C ALA A 54 9.64 2.94 -31.86
N VAL A 55 10.27 2.78 -30.70
CA VAL A 55 11.23 1.70 -30.46
C VAL A 55 10.45 0.38 -30.52
N GLU A 56 10.71 -0.45 -31.54
CA GLU A 56 10.09 -1.77 -31.67
C GLU A 56 10.55 -2.68 -30.52
N ARG A 57 9.73 -2.75 -29.48
CA ARG A 57 9.89 -3.77 -28.44
C ARG A 57 9.36 -5.10 -28.98
N PRO A 58 10.03 -6.25 -28.75
CA PRO A 58 9.60 -7.54 -29.26
C PRO A 58 8.18 -7.86 -28.78
N LYS A 59 7.20 -7.85 -29.69
CA LYS A 59 5.84 -8.30 -29.42
C LYS A 59 5.77 -9.81 -29.54
N MET A 60 5.14 -10.46 -28.55
CA MET A 60 4.89 -11.90 -28.57
C MET A 60 4.07 -12.29 -29.81
N LYS A 61 4.58 -13.24 -30.61
CA LYS A 61 3.89 -13.76 -31.78
C LYS A 61 2.85 -14.79 -31.36
N LEU A 62 1.61 -14.36 -31.14
CA LEU A 62 0.48 -15.28 -30.97
C LEU A 62 0.24 -16.06 -32.28
N ARG A 63 0.42 -17.38 -32.28
CA ARG A 63 -0.13 -18.23 -33.33
C ARG A 63 -1.61 -18.43 -33.04
N LYS A 64 -2.49 -18.00 -33.95
CA LYS A 64 -3.94 -18.23 -33.83
C LYS A 64 -4.23 -19.74 -33.92
N PRO A 65 -4.84 -20.36 -32.89
CA PRO A 65 -5.32 -21.73 -33.00
C PRO A 65 -6.40 -21.83 -34.09
N LYS A 66 -6.24 -22.74 -35.07
CA LYS A 66 -7.28 -23.04 -36.06
C LYS A 66 -8.33 -23.97 -35.43
N VAL A 67 -9.18 -23.43 -34.56
CA VAL A 67 -10.35 -24.14 -34.05
C VAL A 67 -11.56 -23.79 -34.92
N LYS A 68 -12.20 -24.81 -35.53
CA LYS A 68 -13.47 -24.63 -36.25
C LYS A 68 -14.58 -24.42 -35.21
N VAL A 69 -14.85 -23.17 -34.86
CA VAL A 69 -15.98 -22.83 -33.98
C VAL A 69 -17.29 -22.96 -34.77
N LYS A 70 -18.20 -23.85 -34.32
CA LYS A 70 -19.59 -23.83 -34.78
C LYS A 70 -20.26 -22.54 -34.28
N LYS A 71 -20.65 -21.66 -35.20
CA LYS A 71 -21.38 -20.43 -34.90
C LYS A 71 -22.81 -20.73 -34.42
N THR A 72 -23.02 -21.03 -33.14
CA THR A 72 -24.33 -20.85 -32.48
C THR A 72 -24.19 -20.82 -30.95
N SER A 73 -23.87 -19.66 -30.39
CA SER A 73 -24.43 -19.19 -29.11
C SER A 73 -24.09 -17.72 -28.94
N LYS A 74 -25.11 -16.85 -29.00
CA LYS A 74 -24.96 -15.50 -28.50
C LYS A 74 -24.68 -15.61 -26.99
N PRO A 75 -23.71 -14.88 -26.42
CA PRO A 75 -23.53 -14.87 -24.97
C PRO A 75 -24.82 -14.35 -24.33
N LYS A 76 -25.32 -15.06 -23.32
CA LYS A 76 -26.41 -14.54 -22.49
C LYS A 76 -25.93 -13.24 -21.86
N PRO A 77 -26.76 -12.18 -21.83
CA PRO A 77 -26.39 -10.95 -21.14
C PRO A 77 -26.08 -11.27 -19.68
N THR A 78 -24.84 -11.00 -19.27
CA THR A 78 -24.37 -11.13 -17.90
C THR A 78 -25.18 -10.17 -17.04
N THR A 79 -26.07 -10.72 -16.21
CA THR A 79 -26.71 -9.96 -15.15
C THR A 79 -25.62 -9.50 -14.20
N ARG A 80 -25.29 -8.21 -14.27
CA ARG A 80 -24.52 -7.48 -13.28
C ARG A 80 -25.18 -7.69 -11.92
N ILE A 81 -24.68 -8.62 -11.12
CA ILE A 81 -24.98 -8.64 -9.69
C ILE A 81 -24.02 -7.61 -9.08
N VAL A 82 -24.49 -6.37 -8.99
CA VAL A 82 -23.98 -5.50 -7.94
C VAL A 82 -24.47 -6.17 -6.65
N THR A 83 -23.61 -6.93 -5.99
CA THR A 83 -23.83 -7.17 -4.56
C THR A 83 -23.74 -5.79 -3.92
N LYS A 84 -24.89 -5.12 -3.79
CA LYS A 84 -25.11 -4.24 -2.66
C LYS A 84 -24.85 -5.15 -1.48
N VAL A 85 -23.68 -4.98 -0.86
CA VAL A 85 -23.39 -5.57 0.44
C VAL A 85 -24.45 -5.00 1.36
N ASN A 86 -25.53 -5.75 1.59
CA ASN A 86 -26.30 -5.54 2.80
C ASN A 86 -25.31 -5.84 3.91
N ARG A 87 -24.83 -4.78 4.58
CA ARG A 87 -24.12 -4.92 5.84
C ARG A 87 -24.92 -5.92 6.66
N ALA A 88 -24.29 -7.01 7.07
CA ALA A 88 -24.91 -7.89 8.05
C ALA A 88 -25.35 -6.99 9.21
N SER A 89 -26.63 -7.04 9.55
CA SER A 89 -27.16 -6.49 10.79
C SER A 89 -26.43 -7.20 11.92
N MET A 90 -25.34 -6.62 12.40
CA MET A 90 -24.76 -7.00 13.67
C MET A 90 -25.87 -6.85 14.72
N PRO A 91 -26.14 -7.84 15.58
CA PRO A 91 -27.00 -7.63 16.74
C PRO A 91 -26.41 -6.48 17.54
N ASP A 92 -27.24 -5.51 17.87
CA ASP A 92 -26.91 -4.37 18.71
C ASP A 92 -26.51 -4.90 20.10
N ILE A 93 -25.21 -4.98 20.38
CA ILE A 93 -24.73 -5.31 21.73
C ILE A 93 -24.96 -4.04 22.55
N GLN A 94 -26.13 -3.97 23.20
CA GLN A 94 -26.40 -2.95 24.20
C GLN A 94 -25.44 -3.16 25.37
N LEU A 95 -24.36 -2.38 25.38
CA LEU A 95 -23.58 -2.16 26.59
C LEU A 95 -24.45 -1.35 27.56
N PRO A 96 -24.46 -1.67 28.87
CA PRO A 96 -25.16 -0.85 29.85
C PRO A 96 -24.63 0.59 29.81
N GLU A 97 -25.53 1.57 29.84
CA GLU A 97 -25.16 2.97 30.04
C GLU A 97 -24.49 3.12 31.41
N MET A 98 -23.15 3.23 31.42
CA MET A 98 -22.43 3.76 32.57
C MET A 98 -22.46 5.29 32.46
N SER A 99 -23.51 5.85 33.04
CA SER A 99 -23.63 7.26 33.35
C SER A 99 -22.48 7.71 34.27
N GLY A 100 -21.70 8.70 33.80
CA GLY A 100 -20.90 9.56 34.67
C GLY A 100 -19.39 9.37 34.58
N MET A 101 -18.76 9.98 33.58
CA MET A 101 -17.49 10.73 33.77
C MET A 101 -17.27 11.63 32.55
N GLY A 102 -18.03 12.72 32.49
CA GLY A 102 -17.61 13.89 31.72
C GLY A 102 -16.54 14.63 32.52
N GLU A 103 -15.60 15.22 31.80
CA GLU A 103 -14.59 16.17 32.29
C GLU A 103 -13.31 15.59 32.92
N GLY A 104 -12.23 15.64 32.13
CA GLY A 104 -10.85 15.67 32.60
C GLY A 104 -10.15 14.32 32.73
N LEU A 105 -9.51 13.85 31.65
CA LEU A 105 -8.26 13.07 31.70
C LEU A 105 -7.57 13.13 30.33
N GLY A 106 -6.83 14.21 30.10
CA GLY A 106 -5.62 14.13 29.29
C GLY A 106 -4.62 13.28 30.06
N GLY A 107 -4.25 12.13 29.49
CA GLY A 107 -3.34 11.18 30.11
C GLY A 107 -3.42 9.87 29.35
N GLY A 108 -2.45 9.65 28.46
CA GLY A 108 -2.35 8.46 27.63
C GLY A 108 -2.41 7.20 28.49
N ILE A 109 -3.45 6.41 28.27
CA ILE A 109 -3.55 5.03 28.72
C ILE A 109 -3.37 4.19 27.46
N GLY A 110 -2.16 3.66 27.32
CA GLY A 110 -1.86 2.56 26.40
C GLY A 110 -2.69 1.34 26.78
N GLY A 111 -3.28 0.70 25.78
CA GLY A 111 -4.12 -0.48 25.99
C GLY A 111 -5.23 -0.68 24.96
N PHE A 112 -5.03 -0.26 23.71
CA PHE A 112 -5.82 -0.69 22.55
C PHE A 112 -4.90 -0.78 21.34
N ASP A 113 -3.89 -1.63 21.46
CA ASP A 113 -3.09 -2.09 20.33
C ASP A 113 -3.80 -3.32 19.75
N MET A 114 -3.82 -3.48 18.42
CA MET A 114 -4.58 -4.48 17.63
C MET A 114 -5.94 -4.06 17.03
N MET A 115 -6.08 -2.84 16.50
CA MET A 115 -6.89 -2.74 15.28
C MET A 115 -6.00 -3.16 14.10
N PRO A 116 -6.33 -4.22 13.35
CA PRO A 116 -5.56 -4.56 12.16
C PRO A 116 -5.71 -3.42 11.15
N ASP A 117 -4.59 -2.99 10.58
CA ASP A 117 -4.60 -2.14 9.39
C ASP A 117 -5.25 -2.93 8.25
N LEU A 118 -6.54 -2.69 8.03
CA LEU A 118 -7.32 -3.34 6.98
C LEU A 118 -6.83 -2.98 5.57
N GLY A 119 -5.91 -2.01 5.44
CA GLY A 119 -5.26 -1.60 4.19
C GLY A 119 -3.92 -2.29 3.91
N GLU A 120 -3.38 -3.09 4.84
CA GLU A 120 -2.04 -3.69 4.67
C GLU A 120 -2.05 -4.76 3.57
N VAL A 121 -1.24 -4.53 2.52
CA VAL A 121 -0.97 -5.50 1.46
C VAL A 121 0.18 -6.40 1.92
N THR A 122 -0.08 -7.69 2.10
CA THR A 122 0.96 -8.68 2.41
C THR A 122 1.17 -9.64 1.24
N ILE A 123 2.31 -10.34 1.23
CA ILE A 123 2.57 -11.39 0.22
C ILE A 123 1.64 -12.62 0.36
N PHE A 124 0.92 -12.73 1.49
CA PHE A 124 -0.06 -13.78 1.77
C PHE A 124 -1.52 -13.38 1.44
N GLY A 125 -1.74 -12.13 1.01
CA GLY A 125 -3.06 -11.56 0.72
C GLY A 125 -3.32 -10.26 1.48
N GLY A 126 -4.38 -9.54 1.07
CA GLY A 126 -4.84 -8.31 1.72
C GLY A 126 -5.89 -8.56 2.79
N GLY A 127 -6.10 -7.59 3.68
CA GLY A 127 -7.14 -7.63 4.71
C GLY A 127 -8.58 -7.46 4.19
N GLN A 128 -8.76 -7.03 2.95
CA GLN A 128 -10.05 -6.81 2.32
C GLN A 128 -10.16 -7.55 0.98
N SER A 129 -11.35 -8.04 0.69
CA SER A 129 -11.65 -8.67 -0.60
C SER A 129 -11.92 -7.63 -1.67
N ILE A 130 -11.45 -7.89 -2.89
CA ILE A 130 -11.82 -7.20 -4.13
C ILE A 130 -12.84 -8.01 -4.96
N GLY A 131 -13.33 -9.14 -4.42
CA GLY A 131 -14.44 -9.94 -4.97
C GLY A 131 -14.03 -11.11 -5.86
N ASN A 132 -12.79 -11.16 -6.35
CA ASN A 132 -12.25 -12.26 -7.17
C ASN A 132 -11.00 -12.88 -6.53
N ASP A 133 -11.01 -12.99 -5.21
CA ASP A 133 -9.88 -13.46 -4.40
C ASP A 133 -10.05 -14.90 -3.97
N PHE A 134 -8.94 -15.49 -3.54
CA PHE A 134 -8.94 -16.68 -2.72
C PHE A 134 -8.99 -16.30 -1.24
N VAL A 135 -9.99 -16.81 -0.52
CA VAL A 135 -10.13 -16.61 0.92
C VAL A 135 -9.19 -17.55 1.66
N GLY A 136 -8.15 -16.99 2.28
CA GLY A 136 -7.15 -17.69 3.08
C GLY A 136 -7.59 -17.86 4.52
N THR A 137 -7.54 -19.11 5.00
CA THR A 137 -7.75 -19.47 6.40
C THR A 137 -6.47 -20.07 6.97
N PHE A 138 -5.97 -19.47 8.05
CA PHE A 138 -4.75 -19.92 8.73
C PHE A 138 -5.07 -20.90 9.87
N TYR A 139 -4.27 -21.96 9.96
CA TYR A 139 -4.35 -22.99 10.99
C TYR A 139 -2.99 -23.17 11.66
N ASP A 140 -2.98 -23.12 12.99
CA ASP A 140 -1.80 -23.36 13.80
C ASP A 140 -1.91 -24.71 14.49
N PHE A 141 -1.02 -25.63 14.15
CA PHE A 141 -1.01 -26.99 14.71
C PHE A 141 -0.30 -27.05 16.07
N LYS A 142 0.34 -25.95 16.49
CA LYS A 142 0.95 -25.77 17.81
C LYS A 142 -0.04 -25.35 18.88
N ARG A 143 -1.31 -25.19 18.51
CA ARG A 143 -2.37 -24.74 19.42
C ARG A 143 -3.63 -25.58 19.23
N ASP A 144 -4.32 -25.84 20.35
CA ASP A 144 -5.67 -26.40 20.30
C ASP A 144 -6.69 -25.36 19.82
N ARG A 145 -7.95 -25.77 19.66
CA ARG A 145 -9.04 -24.89 19.22
C ARG A 145 -9.27 -23.70 20.16
N GLN A 146 -8.90 -23.80 21.42
CA GLN A 146 -9.02 -22.75 22.44
C GLN A 146 -7.82 -21.80 22.44
N GLY A 147 -6.77 -22.10 21.68
CA GLY A 147 -5.55 -21.32 21.59
C GLY A 147 -4.47 -21.74 22.60
N ASN A 148 -4.69 -22.79 23.39
CA ASN A 148 -3.68 -23.30 24.31
C ASN A 148 -2.58 -24.01 23.52
N PHE A 149 -1.33 -23.87 23.99
CA PHE A 149 -0.21 -24.55 23.37
C PHE A 149 -0.34 -26.07 23.46
N ILE A 150 -0.05 -26.74 22.35
CA ILE A 150 0.11 -28.19 22.26
C ILE A 150 1.42 -28.51 21.55
N SER A 151 2.10 -29.57 21.99
CA SER A 151 3.30 -30.04 21.31
C SER A 151 2.95 -30.61 19.94
N MET A 152 3.76 -30.29 18.93
CA MET A 152 3.61 -30.77 17.56
C MET A 152 5.00 -30.95 16.96
N SER A 153 5.40 -32.19 16.68
CA SER A 153 6.66 -32.46 15.95
C SER A 153 6.50 -32.26 14.44
N ASP A 154 7.61 -32.15 13.75
CA ASP A 154 7.70 -32.13 12.28
C ASP A 154 7.03 -33.35 11.64
N ARG A 155 7.32 -34.56 12.15
CA ARG A 155 6.76 -35.81 11.64
C ARG A 155 5.27 -35.92 11.93
N GLU A 156 4.84 -35.53 13.12
CA GLU A 156 3.43 -35.56 13.49
C GLU A 156 2.61 -34.59 12.62
N PHE A 157 3.13 -33.38 12.39
CA PHE A 157 2.49 -32.38 11.54
C PHE A 157 2.35 -32.88 10.10
N THR A 158 3.44 -33.38 9.50
CA THR A 158 3.41 -33.92 8.12
C THR A 158 2.45 -35.10 7.98
N ASP A 159 2.41 -36.03 8.94
CA ASP A 159 1.47 -37.16 8.94
C ASP A 159 0.00 -36.72 9.09
N ARG A 160 -0.25 -35.67 9.89
CA ARG A 160 -1.60 -35.10 10.05
C ARG A 160 -2.06 -34.40 8.79
N LEU A 161 -1.18 -33.66 8.11
CA LEU A 161 -1.50 -33.04 6.82
C LEU A 161 -1.71 -34.10 5.74
N ALA A 162 -0.90 -35.15 5.67
CA ALA A 162 -1.10 -36.24 4.71
C ALA A 162 -2.47 -36.92 4.91
N LYS A 163 -2.88 -37.14 6.17
CA LYS A 163 -4.23 -37.64 6.50
C LYS A 163 -5.33 -36.66 6.09
N PHE A 164 -5.15 -35.36 6.33
CA PHE A 164 -6.09 -34.31 5.92
C PHE A 164 -6.26 -34.25 4.39
N VAL A 165 -5.16 -34.30 3.65
CA VAL A 165 -5.16 -34.30 2.18
C VAL A 165 -5.85 -35.55 1.65
N LYS A 166 -5.51 -36.73 2.18
CA LYS A 166 -6.18 -38.00 1.85
C LYS A 166 -7.68 -37.99 2.20
N GLY A 167 -8.07 -37.27 3.24
CA GLY A 167 -9.46 -37.08 3.68
C GLY A 167 -10.28 -36.09 2.83
N GLY A 168 -9.71 -35.53 1.77
CA GLY A 168 -10.42 -34.64 0.85
C GLY A 168 -10.51 -33.18 1.29
N TRP A 169 -9.61 -32.74 2.19
CA TRP A 169 -9.44 -31.34 2.60
C TRP A 169 -10.64 -30.76 3.38
N ARG A 170 -11.27 -31.58 4.22
CA ARG A 170 -12.45 -31.16 4.99
C ARG A 170 -11.99 -30.45 6.26
N ALA A 171 -12.38 -29.19 6.45
CA ALA A 171 -11.97 -28.39 7.61
C ALA A 171 -12.26 -29.07 8.97
N LEU A 172 -13.28 -29.92 9.05
CA LEU A 172 -13.60 -30.72 10.24
C LEU A 172 -12.47 -31.67 10.65
N ASP A 173 -11.66 -32.18 9.72
CA ASP A 173 -10.59 -33.14 10.01
C ASP A 173 -9.44 -32.51 10.83
N ILE A 174 -9.36 -31.18 10.82
CA ILE A 174 -8.37 -30.35 11.53
C ILE A 174 -9.01 -29.37 12.52
N SER A 175 -10.31 -29.47 12.80
CA SER A 175 -11.03 -28.51 13.66
C SER A 175 -10.61 -28.51 15.14
N ARG A 176 -9.78 -29.47 15.55
CA ARG A 176 -9.16 -29.50 16.88
C ARG A 176 -8.01 -28.51 17.03
N TYR A 177 -7.44 -28.03 15.92
CA TYR A 177 -6.35 -27.06 15.93
C TYR A 177 -6.88 -25.64 15.90
N TYR A 178 -6.04 -24.71 16.35
CA TYR A 178 -6.37 -23.30 16.31
C TYR A 178 -6.56 -22.82 14.88
N ARG A 179 -7.59 -22.00 14.68
CA ARG A 179 -7.88 -21.30 13.43
C ARG A 179 -7.85 -19.81 13.72
N SER A 180 -7.00 -19.06 13.02
CA SER A 180 -6.96 -17.61 13.20
C SER A 180 -8.34 -16.98 12.88
N PRO A 181 -8.79 -15.98 13.65
CA PRO A 181 -9.98 -15.22 13.31
C PRO A 181 -9.75 -14.29 12.10
N LYS A 182 -8.50 -13.89 11.82
CA LYS A 182 -8.16 -13.07 10.65
C LYS A 182 -8.16 -13.97 9.41
N THR A 183 -8.78 -13.47 8.35
CA THR A 183 -8.70 -14.06 7.01
C THR A 183 -7.96 -13.10 6.10
N LEU A 184 -7.29 -13.64 5.08
CA LEU A 184 -6.62 -12.85 4.05
C LEU A 184 -7.23 -13.18 2.69
N TYR A 185 -7.22 -12.21 1.79
CA TYR A 185 -7.75 -12.34 0.44
C TYR A 185 -6.57 -12.26 -0.54
N ALA A 186 -6.24 -13.40 -1.14
CA ALA A 186 -5.09 -13.52 -2.05
C ALA A 186 -5.55 -13.52 -3.51
N THR A 187 -4.91 -12.68 -4.32
CA THR A 187 -5.10 -12.66 -5.77
C THR A 187 -4.03 -13.44 -6.52
N CYS A 188 -2.94 -13.81 -5.87
CA CYS A 188 -1.84 -14.59 -6.44
C CYS A 188 -1.14 -15.43 -5.36
N PHE A 189 -0.36 -16.42 -5.78
CA PHE A 189 0.50 -17.23 -4.91
C PHE A 189 1.94 -17.13 -5.38
N MET A 190 2.56 -15.98 -5.16
CA MET A 190 3.94 -15.71 -5.55
C MET A 190 4.71 -15.23 -4.33
N ILE A 191 5.18 -16.18 -3.53
CA ILE A 191 5.95 -15.97 -2.30
C ILE A 191 7.36 -16.50 -2.53
N PRO A 192 8.30 -15.68 -3.05
CA PRO A 192 9.69 -16.08 -3.15
C PRO A 192 10.30 -16.25 -1.75
N PRO A 193 11.48 -16.89 -1.65
CA PRO A 193 12.05 -17.25 -0.35
C PRO A 193 12.16 -16.07 0.63
N THR A 194 11.54 -16.23 1.79
CA THR A 194 11.43 -15.21 2.85
C THR A 194 11.42 -15.88 4.22
N LEU A 195 11.24 -15.12 5.31
CA LEU A 195 11.11 -15.69 6.65
C LEU A 195 9.76 -16.39 6.82
N SER A 196 9.79 -17.65 7.24
CA SER A 196 8.61 -18.45 7.59
C SER A 196 7.69 -17.81 8.63
N SER A 197 8.24 -17.00 9.53
CA SER A 197 7.50 -16.27 10.56
C SER A 197 6.57 -15.19 10.03
N LEU A 198 6.75 -14.75 8.78
CA LEU A 198 5.85 -13.76 8.16
C LEU A 198 4.47 -14.35 7.88
N GLY A 199 4.35 -15.67 7.68
CA GLY A 199 3.07 -16.34 7.45
C GLY A 199 2.09 -16.11 8.59
N PRO A 200 2.37 -16.62 9.82
CA PRO A 200 1.52 -16.38 10.98
C PRO A 200 1.24 -14.88 11.23
N ARG A 201 2.26 -14.02 11.12
CA ARG A 201 2.13 -12.57 11.39
C ARG A 201 1.21 -11.87 10.40
N ALA A 202 1.18 -12.28 9.12
CA ALA A 202 0.24 -11.75 8.14
C ALA A 202 -1.22 -12.00 8.59
N PHE A 203 -1.48 -13.13 9.25
CA PHE A 203 -2.76 -13.46 9.87
C PHE A 203 -2.92 -12.89 11.30
N GLY A 204 -2.05 -11.99 11.74
CA GLY A 204 -2.13 -11.36 13.07
C GLY A 204 -1.72 -12.30 14.21
N GLU A 205 -1.00 -13.37 13.90
CA GLU A 205 -0.58 -14.37 14.88
C GLU A 205 0.93 -14.29 15.16
N ASP A 206 1.31 -14.27 16.43
CA ASP A 206 2.72 -14.39 16.85
C ASP A 206 3.00 -15.77 17.44
N THR A 207 3.08 -16.78 16.57
CA THR A 207 3.24 -18.18 16.98
C THR A 207 4.57 -18.80 16.54
N GLY A 208 5.37 -18.04 15.79
CA GLY A 208 6.58 -18.53 15.15
C GLY A 208 6.32 -19.29 13.87
N GLY A 209 7.33 -19.35 13.00
CA GLY A 209 7.21 -19.81 11.63
C GLY A 209 7.33 -21.32 11.44
N TRP A 210 6.68 -22.17 12.23
CA TRP A 210 6.73 -23.63 12.01
C TRP A 210 5.39 -24.31 12.29
N THR A 211 5.16 -25.48 11.66
CA THR A 211 3.97 -26.35 11.84
C THR A 211 2.66 -25.57 11.74
N TRP A 212 2.50 -24.85 10.63
CA TRP A 212 1.28 -24.12 10.29
C TRP A 212 0.91 -24.38 8.84
N MET A 213 -0.36 -24.19 8.51
CA MET A 213 -0.80 -24.12 7.11
C MET A 213 -1.80 -23.00 6.90
N ALA A 214 -1.84 -22.47 5.69
CA ALA A 214 -2.93 -21.63 5.20
C ALA A 214 -3.63 -22.35 4.04
N LEU A 215 -4.95 -22.46 4.14
CA LEU A 215 -5.80 -23.03 3.11
C LEU A 215 -6.61 -21.91 2.45
N TYR A 216 -6.35 -21.71 1.17
CA TYR A 216 -6.99 -20.71 0.33
C TYR A 216 -8.05 -21.36 -0.53
N LYS A 217 -9.27 -20.81 -0.54
CA LYS A 217 -10.39 -21.29 -1.37
C LYS A 217 -10.93 -20.16 -2.24
N GLY A 218 -11.12 -20.43 -3.52
CA GLY A 218 -11.59 -19.45 -4.49
C GLY A 218 -12.17 -20.09 -5.74
N LYS A 219 -12.55 -19.24 -6.69
CA LYS A 219 -13.00 -19.66 -8.02
C LYS A 219 -11.88 -19.44 -9.03
N LEU A 220 -11.73 -20.40 -9.91
CA LEU A 220 -10.86 -20.33 -11.07
C LEU A 220 -11.75 -20.19 -12.30
N VAL A 221 -11.56 -19.10 -13.04
CA VAL A 221 -12.36 -18.76 -14.23
C VAL A 221 -11.49 -17.96 -15.19
N TYR A 222 -11.75 -18.07 -16.49
CA TYR A 222 -11.10 -17.29 -17.52
C TYR A 222 -12.14 -16.85 -18.56
N PRO A 223 -12.03 -15.65 -19.16
CA PRO A 223 -13.09 -15.11 -20.02
C PRO A 223 -13.11 -15.77 -21.41
N GLU A 224 -12.08 -16.53 -21.78
CA GLU A 224 -11.95 -17.25 -23.03
C GLU A 224 -11.68 -18.74 -22.76
N ASP A 225 -11.82 -19.59 -23.78
CA ASP A 225 -11.35 -20.98 -23.68
C ASP A 225 -9.83 -20.97 -23.50
N ILE A 226 -9.33 -21.63 -22.45
CA ILE A 226 -7.90 -21.70 -22.15
C ILE A 226 -7.50 -23.12 -21.73
N ARG A 227 -6.32 -23.54 -22.21
CA ARG A 227 -5.62 -24.74 -21.72
C ARG A 227 -4.30 -24.30 -21.11
N PHE A 228 -4.10 -24.64 -19.85
CA PHE A 228 -2.92 -24.21 -19.10
C PHE A 228 -2.54 -25.24 -18.04
N ARG A 229 -1.35 -25.12 -17.46
CA ARG A 229 -0.93 -25.89 -16.29
C ARG A 229 -0.13 -25.02 -15.33
N PHE A 230 -0.09 -25.44 -14.07
CA PHE A 230 0.70 -24.76 -13.07
C PHE A 230 2.14 -25.27 -13.08
N TRP A 231 3.08 -24.36 -12.82
CA TRP A 231 4.43 -24.69 -12.38
C TRP A 231 4.61 -24.09 -11.00
N GLY A 232 5.11 -24.86 -10.04
CA GLY A 232 5.28 -24.33 -8.71
C GLY A 232 6.20 -25.12 -7.81
N PHE A 233 6.59 -24.45 -6.74
CA PHE A 233 7.46 -24.96 -5.71
C PHE A 233 7.09 -24.33 -4.36
N GLY A 234 7.11 -25.15 -3.31
CA GLY A 234 6.89 -24.77 -1.93
C GLY A 234 8.03 -25.24 -1.05
N ASP A 235 8.57 -24.31 -0.27
CA ASP A 235 9.41 -24.55 0.88
C ASP A 235 8.57 -24.13 2.10
N ASP A 236 7.84 -25.02 2.77
CA ASP A 236 7.85 -26.48 2.58
C ASP A 236 6.67 -27.03 1.75
N ILE A 237 5.50 -26.43 1.84
CA ILE A 237 4.26 -27.02 1.33
C ILE A 237 3.63 -26.10 0.28
N LEU A 238 3.35 -26.69 -0.89
CA LEU A 238 2.49 -26.11 -1.92
C LEU A 238 1.68 -27.22 -2.58
N LEU A 239 0.36 -27.21 -2.39
CA LEU A 239 -0.56 -28.12 -3.07
C LEU A 239 -1.66 -27.31 -3.77
N VAL A 240 -2.01 -27.71 -4.99
CA VAL A 240 -3.10 -27.09 -5.76
C VAL A 240 -4.13 -28.13 -6.15
N ARG A 241 -5.38 -27.86 -5.77
CA ARG A 241 -6.55 -28.68 -6.09
C ARG A 241 -7.49 -27.89 -6.99
N VAL A 242 -7.93 -28.49 -8.09
CA VAL A 242 -8.94 -27.92 -9.00
C VAL A 242 -10.07 -28.92 -9.15
N ASN A 243 -11.29 -28.46 -8.89
CA ASN A 243 -12.51 -29.28 -8.92
C ASN A 243 -12.37 -30.59 -8.12
N GLY A 244 -11.79 -30.51 -6.91
CA GLY A 244 -11.56 -31.65 -6.03
C GLY A 244 -10.40 -32.57 -6.42
N LYS A 245 -9.74 -32.37 -7.57
CA LYS A 245 -8.58 -33.16 -8.01
C LYS A 245 -7.28 -32.42 -7.73
N LEU A 246 -6.30 -33.09 -7.12
CA LEU A 246 -4.95 -32.56 -6.95
C LEU A 246 -4.29 -32.46 -8.35
N VAL A 247 -3.88 -31.25 -8.74
CA VAL A 247 -3.28 -30.96 -10.06
C VAL A 247 -1.81 -30.56 -9.96
N LEU A 248 -1.33 -30.21 -8.76
CA LEU A 248 0.08 -29.93 -8.49
C LEU A 248 0.41 -30.32 -7.04
N ASN A 249 1.49 -31.08 -6.87
CA ASN A 249 2.20 -31.23 -5.60
C ASN A 249 3.58 -30.59 -5.72
N GLY A 250 3.69 -29.34 -5.28
CA GLY A 250 4.91 -28.53 -5.27
C GLY A 250 5.69 -28.60 -3.96
N CYS A 251 5.33 -29.48 -3.03
CA CYS A 251 6.01 -29.62 -1.74
C CYS A 251 7.51 -29.92 -1.87
N TRP A 252 8.26 -29.56 -0.83
CA TRP A 252 9.70 -29.78 -0.70
C TRP A 252 10.08 -31.23 -0.98
N HIS A 253 11.13 -31.41 -1.78
CA HIS A 253 11.70 -32.70 -2.14
C HIS A 253 13.23 -32.67 -2.02
N ASP A 254 13.85 -33.84 -1.83
CA ASP A 254 15.31 -33.95 -1.82
C ASP A 254 15.81 -34.35 -3.21
N ASN A 255 16.12 -33.35 -4.04
CA ASN A 255 16.61 -33.57 -5.40
C ASN A 255 15.71 -34.44 -6.31
N GLY A 256 14.40 -34.41 -6.05
CA GLY A 256 13.39 -35.23 -6.73
C GLY A 256 13.01 -36.49 -5.97
N ALA A 257 13.78 -36.89 -4.95
CA ALA A 257 13.41 -37.96 -4.04
C ALA A 257 12.28 -37.52 -3.10
N ALA A 258 11.38 -38.45 -2.81
CA ALA A 258 10.26 -38.22 -1.91
C ALA A 258 10.74 -38.00 -0.47
N THR A 259 10.26 -36.91 0.13
CA THR A 259 10.37 -36.60 1.56
C THR A 259 9.02 -36.83 2.26
N THR A 260 9.00 -36.85 3.60
CA THR A 260 7.76 -36.85 4.39
C THR A 260 6.82 -35.69 4.03
N ILE A 261 7.36 -34.56 3.59
CA ILE A 261 6.64 -33.36 3.15
C ILE A 261 6.02 -33.59 1.77
N SER A 262 6.80 -34.09 0.81
CA SER A 262 6.29 -34.40 -0.54
C SER A 262 5.19 -35.46 -0.52
N LEU A 263 5.22 -36.40 0.44
CA LEU A 263 4.21 -37.44 0.60
C LEU A 263 2.86 -36.90 1.11
N ILE A 264 2.78 -35.64 1.57
CA ILE A 264 1.51 -34.99 1.93
C ILE A 264 0.55 -34.98 0.74
N GLY A 265 1.06 -34.73 -0.48
CA GLY A 265 0.27 -34.76 -1.72
C GLY A 265 -0.09 -36.17 -2.22
N GLY A 266 0.25 -37.22 -1.46
CA GLY A 266 -0.03 -38.61 -1.80
C GLY A 266 0.72 -39.08 -3.04
N ASN A 267 0.04 -39.87 -3.89
CA ASN A 267 0.65 -40.53 -5.05
C ASN A 267 0.66 -39.66 -6.32
N TRP A 268 0.43 -38.35 -6.21
CA TRP A 268 0.51 -37.48 -7.39
C TRP A 268 1.95 -37.42 -7.89
N ALA A 269 2.11 -37.51 -9.21
CA ALA A 269 3.38 -37.39 -9.90
C ALA A 269 3.18 -36.59 -11.19
N SER A 270 4.15 -35.76 -11.54
CA SER A 270 4.13 -35.03 -12.80
C SER A 270 4.29 -35.99 -13.99
N THR A 271 3.62 -35.66 -15.08
CA THR A 271 3.80 -36.33 -16.38
C THR A 271 4.66 -35.53 -17.35
N SER A 272 5.17 -34.37 -16.91
CA SER A 272 5.97 -33.46 -17.75
C SER A 272 7.42 -33.88 -17.81
N SER A 273 8.04 -33.82 -18.99
CA SER A 273 9.49 -33.97 -19.16
C SER A 273 10.30 -32.81 -18.58
N ASP A 274 9.65 -31.69 -18.27
CA ASP A 274 10.29 -30.53 -17.63
C ASP A 274 10.14 -30.52 -16.09
N ASP A 275 9.54 -31.56 -15.49
CA ASP A 275 9.47 -31.68 -14.02
C ASP A 275 10.88 -31.69 -13.43
N LEU A 276 11.10 -30.96 -12.32
CA LEU A 276 12.37 -30.92 -11.60
C LEU A 276 13.57 -30.44 -12.44
N ARG A 277 13.33 -29.65 -13.49
CA ARG A 277 14.37 -29.21 -14.41
C ARG A 277 14.98 -27.85 -14.07
N PHE A 278 14.17 -26.90 -13.60
CA PHE A 278 14.59 -25.52 -13.37
C PHE A 278 14.32 -25.11 -11.93
N TYR A 279 15.27 -24.37 -11.33
CA TYR A 279 15.10 -23.77 -10.02
C TYR A 279 14.03 -22.68 -10.04
N TYR A 280 13.21 -22.72 -8.99
CA TYR A 280 12.22 -21.73 -8.58
C TYR A 280 12.45 -21.44 -7.10
N GLY A 281 12.86 -20.22 -6.75
CA GLY A 281 13.23 -19.90 -5.38
C GLY A 281 14.49 -20.66 -4.99
N ASN A 282 14.38 -21.58 -4.03
CA ASN A 282 15.50 -22.33 -3.47
C ASN A 282 15.50 -23.84 -3.77
N ASN A 283 14.64 -24.32 -4.66
CA ASN A 283 14.67 -25.69 -5.16
C ASN A 283 14.08 -25.78 -6.58
N ARG A 284 13.97 -26.97 -7.15
CA ARG A 284 13.48 -27.19 -8.52
C ARG A 284 11.96 -27.25 -8.59
N ALA A 285 11.37 -26.59 -9.58
CA ALA A 285 9.92 -26.51 -9.75
C ALA A 285 9.31 -27.87 -10.12
N ARG A 286 8.09 -28.10 -9.63
CA ARG A 286 7.21 -29.19 -10.06
C ARG A 286 6.27 -28.70 -11.15
N VAL A 287 5.96 -29.56 -12.11
CA VAL A 287 5.08 -29.24 -13.24
C VAL A 287 3.74 -29.96 -13.10
N GLY A 288 2.67 -29.18 -13.07
CA GLY A 288 1.30 -29.62 -12.85
C GLY A 288 0.64 -30.32 -14.04
N ASP A 289 -0.54 -30.87 -13.77
CA ASP A 289 -1.45 -31.39 -14.79
C ASP A 289 -1.97 -30.27 -15.71
N TRP A 290 -2.25 -30.62 -16.97
CA TRP A 290 -3.02 -29.74 -17.86
C TRP A 290 -4.47 -29.60 -17.40
N ILE A 291 -4.96 -28.36 -17.42
CA ILE A 291 -6.30 -27.95 -17.06
C ILE A 291 -6.91 -27.26 -18.28
N GLU A 292 -8.17 -27.59 -18.57
CA GLU A 292 -8.97 -26.93 -19.60
C GLU A 292 -10.11 -26.18 -18.91
N LEU A 293 -10.23 -24.89 -19.21
CA LEU A 293 -11.37 -24.08 -18.79
C LEU A 293 -12.11 -23.59 -20.02
N LYS A 294 -13.45 -23.68 -19.97
CA LYS A 294 -14.31 -23.01 -20.94
C LYS A 294 -14.54 -21.56 -20.54
N ALA A 295 -14.73 -20.72 -21.55
CA ALA A 295 -15.01 -19.29 -21.36
C ALA A 295 -16.12 -19.05 -20.32
N GLY A 296 -15.78 -18.35 -19.24
CA GLY A 296 -16.69 -17.99 -18.14
C GLY A 296 -17.10 -19.15 -17.22
N GLU A 297 -16.57 -20.35 -17.41
CA GLU A 297 -16.82 -21.47 -16.50
C GLU A 297 -16.04 -21.27 -15.20
N MET A 298 -16.78 -21.24 -14.09
CA MET A 298 -16.20 -21.16 -12.75
C MET A 298 -16.02 -22.55 -12.18
N VAL A 299 -14.77 -22.92 -11.89
CA VAL A 299 -14.45 -24.16 -11.18
C VAL A 299 -13.86 -23.83 -9.80
N ASP A 300 -14.06 -24.72 -8.83
CA ASP A 300 -13.43 -24.58 -7.52
C ASP A 300 -11.92 -24.79 -7.62
N MET A 301 -11.17 -23.91 -6.97
CA MET A 301 -9.74 -24.07 -6.78
C MET A 301 -9.37 -23.84 -5.32
N GLU A 302 -8.48 -24.69 -4.82
CA GLU A 302 -7.94 -24.59 -3.48
C GLU A 302 -6.42 -24.66 -3.54
N VAL A 303 -5.76 -23.80 -2.78
CA VAL A 303 -4.31 -23.76 -2.64
C VAL A 303 -3.96 -23.91 -1.18
N MET A 304 -3.13 -24.89 -0.87
CA MET A 304 -2.59 -25.08 0.47
C MET A 304 -1.12 -24.72 0.45
N ILE A 305 -0.74 -23.86 1.39
CA ILE A 305 0.65 -23.54 1.69
C ILE A 305 0.91 -23.81 3.17
N GLY A 306 2.16 -24.10 3.54
CA GLY A 306 2.50 -24.40 4.91
C GLY A 306 3.97 -24.65 5.11
N GLU A 307 4.36 -24.77 6.37
CA GLU A 307 5.77 -24.71 6.77
C GLU A 307 6.10 -25.73 7.86
N VAL A 308 7.19 -26.47 7.67
CA VAL A 308 7.82 -27.42 8.58
C VAL A 308 9.18 -27.86 8.01
N PRO A 309 10.32 -27.55 8.65
CA PRO A 309 10.48 -27.36 10.09
C PRO A 309 10.43 -25.91 10.56
N GLY A 310 10.34 -24.91 9.69
CA GLY A 310 10.61 -23.51 10.02
C GLY A 310 11.95 -23.04 9.46
N GLY A 311 12.10 -21.72 9.36
CA GLY A 311 13.29 -21.08 8.79
C GLY A 311 12.92 -20.20 7.59
N ILE A 312 13.35 -20.61 6.40
CA ILE A 312 12.99 -19.96 5.14
C ILE A 312 11.70 -20.59 4.63
N PHE A 313 10.80 -19.75 4.10
CA PHE A 313 9.55 -20.18 3.49
C PHE A 313 9.46 -19.65 2.06
N SER A 314 8.94 -20.46 1.16
CA SER A 314 8.59 -20.09 -0.21
C SER A 314 7.31 -20.80 -0.65
N SER A 315 6.52 -20.15 -1.48
CA SER A 315 5.41 -20.77 -2.19
C SER A 315 5.15 -20.00 -3.48
N MET A 316 5.67 -20.51 -4.58
CA MET A 316 5.65 -19.85 -5.88
C MET A 316 4.80 -20.65 -6.85
N LEU A 317 3.79 -20.00 -7.44
CA LEU A 317 2.87 -20.58 -8.40
C LEU A 317 2.83 -19.72 -9.68
N THR A 318 3.19 -20.34 -10.79
CA THR A 318 3.18 -19.74 -12.13
C THR A 318 2.33 -20.56 -13.09
N VAL A 319 2.03 -19.96 -14.24
CA VAL A 319 1.10 -20.51 -15.23
C VAL A 319 1.80 -20.65 -16.57
N GLN A 320 1.76 -21.85 -17.11
CA GLN A 320 2.13 -22.13 -18.49
C GLN A 320 0.85 -22.34 -19.32
N VAL A 321 0.65 -21.53 -20.35
CA VAL A 321 -0.44 -21.64 -21.31
C VAL A 321 0.00 -22.49 -22.49
N ASP A 322 -0.86 -23.39 -22.94
CA ASP A 322 -0.58 -24.28 -24.06
C ASP A 322 -0.31 -23.49 -25.35
N GLY A 323 0.74 -23.87 -26.08
CA GLY A 323 1.15 -23.22 -27.32
C GLY A 323 1.74 -21.80 -27.20
N VAL A 324 1.96 -21.28 -25.99
CA VAL A 324 2.62 -19.99 -25.77
C VAL A 324 4.13 -20.18 -25.59
N GLU A 325 4.91 -19.38 -26.30
CA GLU A 325 6.36 -19.30 -26.12
C GLU A 325 6.70 -18.22 -25.09
N TYR A 326 7.60 -18.55 -24.17
CA TYR A 326 8.03 -17.67 -23.09
C TYR A 326 9.48 -17.25 -23.30
N PRO A 327 9.86 -16.02 -22.88
CA PRO A 327 11.25 -15.65 -22.75
C PRO A 327 12.00 -16.64 -21.87
N LYS A 328 13.31 -16.78 -22.07
CA LYS A 328 14.13 -17.71 -21.30
C LYS A 328 14.92 -16.99 -20.22
N ASN A 329 15.04 -17.63 -19.06
CA ASN A 329 15.85 -17.16 -17.95
C ASN A 329 17.31 -17.63 -18.08
N ARG A 330 18.13 -17.32 -17.06
CA ARG A 330 19.55 -17.73 -16.98
C ARG A 330 19.77 -19.25 -17.05
N GLN A 331 18.76 -20.03 -16.65
CA GLN A 331 18.79 -21.50 -16.66
C GLN A 331 18.33 -22.07 -18.01
N ASN A 332 18.07 -21.21 -19.01
CA ASN A 332 17.44 -21.58 -20.30
C ASN A 332 16.01 -22.14 -20.13
N GLY A 333 15.39 -21.93 -18.96
CA GLY A 333 14.00 -22.28 -18.65
C GLY A 333 13.04 -21.14 -18.97
N PRO A 334 11.73 -21.42 -19.11
CA PRO A 334 10.74 -20.40 -19.42
C PRO A 334 10.52 -19.44 -18.24
N ILE A 335 10.45 -18.13 -18.51
CA ILE A 335 9.99 -17.11 -17.57
C ILE A 335 8.47 -17.14 -17.58
N LEU A 336 7.87 -17.96 -16.72
CA LEU A 336 6.43 -18.11 -16.65
C LEU A 336 5.79 -16.99 -15.82
N PRO A 337 4.60 -16.49 -16.23
CA PRO A 337 3.86 -15.53 -15.45
C PRO A 337 3.30 -16.15 -14.16
N MET A 338 3.25 -15.38 -13.07
CA MET A 338 2.59 -15.79 -11.84
C MET A 338 1.10 -16.06 -12.08
N PHE A 339 0.53 -17.00 -11.34
CA PHE A 339 -0.91 -17.13 -11.26
C PHE A 339 -1.49 -15.88 -10.59
N ALA A 340 -2.48 -15.24 -11.24
CA ALA A 340 -3.13 -14.06 -10.71
C ALA A 340 -4.61 -14.00 -11.09
N THR A 341 -5.47 -13.51 -10.19
CA THR A 341 -6.90 -13.23 -10.42
C THR A 341 -7.20 -11.74 -10.57
N ALA A 342 -6.21 -10.89 -10.29
CA ALA A 342 -6.20 -9.46 -10.53
C ALA A 342 -4.78 -8.98 -10.86
N GLU A 343 -4.66 -7.82 -11.50
CA GLU A 343 -3.36 -7.19 -11.69
C GLU A 343 -2.76 -6.83 -10.32
N PRO A 344 -1.49 -7.19 -10.03
CA PRO A 344 -0.90 -6.89 -8.74
C PRO A 344 -0.71 -5.38 -8.58
N SER A 345 -1.07 -4.86 -7.40
CA SER A 345 -0.74 -3.48 -7.04
C SER A 345 0.76 -3.26 -7.07
N ARG A 346 1.19 -2.01 -7.20
CA ARG A 346 2.61 -1.71 -7.26
C ARG A 346 3.30 -2.04 -5.93
N GLU A 347 2.59 -1.91 -4.82
CA GLU A 347 3.04 -2.26 -3.47
C GLU A 347 3.27 -3.77 -3.34
N LEU A 348 2.36 -4.60 -3.88
CA LEU A 348 2.55 -6.06 -3.92
C LEU A 348 3.74 -6.44 -4.81
N GLN A 349 3.90 -5.75 -5.95
CA GLN A 349 5.07 -5.96 -6.81
C GLN A 349 6.37 -5.60 -6.10
N ASP A 350 6.43 -4.50 -5.35
CA ASP A 350 7.60 -4.12 -4.56
C ASP A 350 7.93 -5.22 -3.52
N ILE A 351 6.93 -5.75 -2.81
CA ILE A 351 7.11 -6.86 -1.87
C ILE A 351 7.69 -8.10 -2.55
N ILE A 352 7.12 -8.54 -3.69
CA ILE A 352 7.56 -9.72 -4.42
C ILE A 352 8.98 -9.52 -4.98
N TYR A 353 9.24 -8.41 -5.68
CA TYR A 353 10.55 -8.15 -6.30
C TYR A 353 11.66 -8.01 -5.29
N SER A 354 11.34 -7.64 -4.05
CA SER A 354 12.33 -7.61 -3.00
C SER A 354 12.95 -9.00 -2.78
N THR A 355 12.22 -10.11 -2.95
CA THR A 355 12.73 -11.46 -2.69
C THR A 355 12.81 -12.36 -3.93
N LEU A 356 12.14 -12.00 -5.02
CA LEU A 356 12.18 -12.75 -6.28
C LEU A 356 13.50 -12.53 -7.02
N ILE A 357 14.17 -13.62 -7.42
CA ILE A 357 15.34 -13.50 -8.28
C ILE A 357 14.94 -12.93 -9.64
N GLU A 358 15.72 -11.98 -10.14
CA GLU A 358 15.45 -11.33 -11.41
C GLU A 358 15.29 -12.35 -12.54
N ASN A 359 14.23 -12.18 -13.33
CA ASN A 359 13.89 -13.04 -14.47
C ASN A 359 13.65 -14.52 -14.13
N GLU A 360 13.42 -14.89 -12.86
CA GLU A 360 13.03 -16.26 -12.50
C GLU A 360 11.57 -16.55 -12.87
N ALA A 361 10.67 -15.59 -12.58
CA ALA A 361 9.27 -15.60 -12.97
C ALA A 361 8.83 -14.19 -13.40
N ALA A 362 7.81 -14.11 -14.24
CA ALA A 362 7.17 -12.84 -14.57
C ALA A 362 6.02 -12.57 -13.58
N ILE A 363 6.02 -11.42 -12.91
CA ILE A 363 4.93 -11.09 -11.97
C ILE A 363 3.82 -10.26 -12.63
N THR A 364 3.98 -9.89 -13.89
CA THR A 364 3.00 -9.14 -14.69
C THR A 364 2.87 -9.74 -16.08
N ASN A 365 1.90 -9.27 -16.86
CA ASN A 365 1.68 -9.67 -18.26
C ASN A 365 1.30 -11.15 -18.44
N GLY A 366 0.83 -11.79 -17.37
CA GLY A 366 0.25 -13.13 -17.38
C GLY A 366 -1.25 -13.16 -17.69
N PRO A 367 -1.84 -14.35 -17.86
CA PRO A 367 -3.28 -14.48 -17.84
C PRO A 367 -3.83 -14.08 -16.46
N ILE A 368 -4.86 -13.23 -16.44
CA ILE A 368 -5.60 -12.87 -15.23
C ILE A 368 -6.88 -13.72 -15.19
N PHE A 369 -6.98 -14.59 -14.19
CA PHE A 369 -8.09 -15.53 -14.01
C PHE A 369 -9.28 -14.85 -13.34
N ARG A 370 -10.19 -14.34 -14.17
CA ARG A 370 -11.44 -13.65 -13.77
C ARG A 370 -12.53 -13.86 -14.82
N ASP A 371 -13.77 -13.59 -14.45
CA ASP A 371 -14.97 -13.79 -15.29
C ASP A 371 -15.28 -12.63 -16.25
N TYR A 372 -14.49 -11.56 -16.21
CA TYR A 372 -14.64 -10.41 -17.12
C TYR A 372 -13.31 -9.99 -17.77
N MET A 373 -13.40 -9.58 -19.04
CA MET A 373 -12.33 -8.83 -19.69
C MET A 373 -12.43 -7.38 -19.23
N MET A 374 -11.37 -6.85 -18.62
CA MET A 374 -11.23 -5.39 -18.64
C MET A 374 -10.87 -5.00 -20.06
N ALA A 375 -11.57 -4.01 -20.61
CA ALA A 375 -11.10 -3.34 -21.81
C ALA A 375 -9.62 -2.99 -21.60
N SER A 376 -8.77 -3.34 -22.57
CA SER A 376 -7.34 -3.03 -22.51
C SER A 376 -7.22 -1.56 -22.15
N ARG A 377 -6.86 -1.28 -20.90
CA ARG A 377 -6.42 0.04 -20.51
C ARG A 377 -5.10 0.16 -21.23
N THR A 378 -5.14 0.72 -22.43
CA THR A 378 -3.99 1.44 -22.94
C THR A 378 -3.63 2.34 -21.77
N ASN A 379 -2.47 2.11 -21.15
CA ASN A 379 -1.93 3.03 -20.17
C ASN A 379 -1.72 4.35 -20.92
N GLN A 380 -2.79 5.13 -21.08
CA GLN A 380 -2.71 6.55 -20.90
C GLN A 380 -2.31 6.66 -19.42
N MET A 381 -1.00 6.63 -19.18
CA MET A 381 -0.45 7.56 -18.22
C MET A 381 -1.14 8.87 -18.56
N GLN A 382 -2.11 9.26 -17.75
CA GLN A 382 -2.46 10.65 -17.65
C GLN A 382 -1.14 11.28 -17.22
N GLU A 383 -0.39 11.78 -18.20
CA GLU A 383 0.52 12.88 -17.95
C GLU A 383 -0.36 13.92 -17.29
N VAL A 384 -0.29 13.96 -15.97
CA VAL A 384 -0.54 15.18 -15.24
C VAL A 384 0.53 16.11 -15.78
N VAL A 385 0.17 16.82 -16.85
CA VAL A 385 0.88 18.02 -17.27
C VAL A 385 0.89 18.85 -15.99
N ALA A 386 2.04 18.86 -15.33
CA ALA A 386 2.30 19.87 -14.33
C ALA A 386 2.14 21.17 -15.09
N GLU A 387 1.03 21.87 -14.83
CA GLU A 387 1.01 23.30 -15.02
C GLU A 387 2.25 23.78 -14.28
N THR A 388 3.26 24.10 -15.07
CA THR A 388 4.39 24.87 -14.58
C THR A 388 3.71 26.12 -14.08
N PRO A 389 3.77 26.45 -12.77
CA PRO A 389 3.45 27.80 -12.39
C PRO A 389 4.37 28.63 -13.29
N GLU A 390 3.78 29.54 -14.06
CA GLU A 390 4.56 30.65 -14.60
C GLU A 390 5.46 31.07 -13.46
N ILE A 391 6.78 30.92 -13.67
CA ILE A 391 7.77 31.58 -12.82
C ILE A 391 7.26 33.00 -12.83
N ALA A 392 6.70 33.42 -11.70
CA ALA A 392 6.26 34.77 -11.51
C ALA A 392 7.50 35.58 -11.82
N ASP A 393 7.47 36.19 -13.01
CA ASP A 393 8.40 37.21 -13.44
C ASP A 393 8.62 38.10 -12.24
N GLU A 394 9.92 38.32 -11.98
CA GLU A 394 10.49 39.31 -11.07
C GLU A 394 9.45 39.95 -10.17
N ILE A 395 9.46 39.59 -8.87
CA ILE A 395 8.80 40.38 -7.82
C ILE A 395 9.03 41.84 -8.18
N SER A 396 7.94 42.49 -8.63
CA SER A 396 7.92 43.92 -8.82
C SER A 396 8.47 44.46 -7.51
N LYS A 397 9.67 45.04 -7.59
CA LYS A 397 10.29 45.62 -6.41
C LYS A 397 9.35 46.62 -5.76
N SER A 398 8.40 47.20 -6.49
CA SER A 398 7.37 48.07 -5.95
C SER A 398 6.10 47.34 -5.48
N HIS A 399 5.69 47.67 -4.25
CA HIS A 399 4.41 47.32 -3.62
C HIS A 399 3.63 48.62 -3.32
N VAL A 400 2.30 48.55 -3.35
CA VAL A 400 1.43 49.69 -2.98
C VAL A 400 1.11 49.61 -1.50
N TRP A 401 1.82 50.43 -0.72
CA TRP A 401 1.67 50.52 0.73
C TRP A 401 0.51 51.44 1.08
N THR A 402 -0.22 51.07 2.12
CA THR A 402 -1.30 51.83 2.75
C THR A 402 -0.90 52.18 4.17
N SER A 403 -0.82 53.47 4.50
CA SER A 403 -0.64 53.89 5.88
C SER A 403 -1.92 53.70 6.70
N ALA A 404 -1.79 53.70 8.03
CA ALA A 404 -2.90 53.47 8.96
C ALA A 404 -4.05 54.51 8.84
N ASP A 405 -3.79 55.66 8.23
CA ASP A 405 -4.77 56.70 7.88
C ASP A 405 -5.38 56.53 6.47
N GLY A 406 -5.06 55.44 5.76
CA GLY A 406 -5.64 55.08 4.46
C GLY A 406 -4.90 55.64 3.23
N LYS A 407 -3.81 56.39 3.40
CA LYS A 407 -3.06 56.96 2.28
C LYS A 407 -2.21 55.89 1.59
N ARG A 408 -2.31 55.82 0.26
CA ARG A 408 -1.58 54.86 -0.57
C ARG A 408 -0.35 55.48 -1.22
N PHE A 409 0.75 54.72 -1.32
CA PHE A 409 1.96 55.11 -2.03
C PHE A 409 2.75 53.89 -2.49
N GLU A 410 3.50 54.04 -3.59
CA GLU A 410 4.29 52.97 -4.17
C GLU A 410 5.75 53.04 -3.71
N ALA A 411 6.29 51.93 -3.18
CA ALA A 411 7.68 51.83 -2.75
C ALA A 411 8.17 50.37 -2.71
N GLU A 412 9.48 50.18 -2.75
CA GLU A 412 10.15 48.89 -2.60
C GLU A 412 10.46 48.57 -1.14
N TYR A 413 10.11 47.36 -0.70
CA TYR A 413 10.52 46.89 0.63
C TYR A 413 12.02 46.62 0.67
N VAL A 414 12.72 47.15 1.68
CA VAL A 414 14.17 46.96 1.86
C VAL A 414 14.46 46.06 3.06
N SER A 415 13.98 46.42 4.24
CA SER A 415 14.20 45.67 5.49
C SER A 415 13.32 46.19 6.64
N VAL A 416 13.31 45.49 7.77
CA VAL A 416 12.82 46.02 9.05
C VAL A 416 14.01 46.28 9.97
N ILE A 417 14.13 47.52 10.48
CA ILE A 417 15.17 47.92 11.44
C ILE A 417 14.52 48.62 12.62
N GLY A 418 14.67 48.05 13.82
CA GLY A 418 14.15 48.66 15.07
C GLY A 418 12.64 48.91 15.05
N GLY A 419 11.85 47.96 14.52
CA GLY A 419 10.39 48.06 14.42
C GLY A 419 9.88 49.02 13.34
N LYS A 420 10.74 49.44 12.42
CA LYS A 420 10.38 50.32 11.28
C LYS A 420 10.65 49.61 9.96
N ALA A 421 9.66 49.60 9.07
CA ALA A 421 9.82 49.19 7.69
C ALA A 421 10.64 50.25 6.94
N VAL A 422 11.70 49.81 6.28
CA VAL A 422 12.52 50.63 5.38
C VAL A 422 12.00 50.42 3.96
N LEU A 423 11.42 51.45 3.38
CA LEU A 423 10.80 51.42 2.05
C LEU A 423 11.52 52.38 1.11
N LYS A 424 11.88 51.98 -0.10
CA LYS A 424 12.57 52.79 -1.10
C LYS A 424 11.58 53.23 -2.18
N THR A 425 11.32 54.53 -2.25
CA THR A 425 10.45 55.11 -3.29
C THR A 425 11.07 54.98 -4.69
N SER A 426 10.28 55.12 -5.74
CA SER A 426 10.74 55.14 -7.15
C SER A 426 11.82 56.19 -7.43
N ARG A 427 11.89 57.25 -6.62
CA ARG A 427 12.94 58.30 -6.67
C ARG A 427 14.20 57.95 -5.86
N GLY A 428 14.33 56.73 -5.36
CA GLY A 428 15.48 56.25 -4.59
C GLY A 428 15.53 56.68 -3.12
N LYS A 429 14.59 57.52 -2.65
CA LYS A 429 14.53 57.94 -1.25
C LYS A 429 14.06 56.81 -0.35
N GLN A 430 14.80 56.54 0.74
CA GLN A 430 14.40 55.61 1.80
C GLN A 430 13.47 56.28 2.82
N LEU A 431 12.34 55.65 3.10
CA LEU A 431 11.36 55.99 4.12
C LEU A 431 11.48 54.97 5.25
N LYS A 432 11.56 55.43 6.51
CA LYS A 432 11.53 54.56 7.69
C LYS A 432 10.19 54.73 8.40
N ILE A 433 9.26 53.82 8.16
CA ILE A 433 7.89 53.91 8.66
C ILE A 433 7.71 52.93 9.83
N PRO A 434 7.31 53.39 11.03
CA PRO A 434 6.95 52.49 12.12
C PRO A 434 5.89 51.48 11.67
N MET A 435 6.07 50.19 12.01
CA MET A 435 5.13 49.12 11.60
C MET A 435 3.68 49.47 11.96
N ALA A 436 3.43 50.04 13.15
CA ALA A 436 2.11 50.47 13.60
C ALA A 436 1.43 51.57 12.74
N ARG A 437 2.17 52.21 11.83
CA ARG A 437 1.63 53.20 10.88
C ARG A 437 1.33 52.62 9.51
N LEU A 438 1.55 51.33 9.30
CA LEU A 438 1.12 50.61 8.09
C LEU A 438 -0.24 49.95 8.34
N SER A 439 -0.95 49.65 7.26
CA SER A 439 -2.20 48.87 7.28
C SER A 439 -1.98 47.49 7.92
N VAL A 440 -3.07 46.78 8.24
CA VAL A 440 -2.96 45.41 8.76
C VAL A 440 -2.34 44.51 7.70
N GLU A 441 -2.81 44.65 6.47
CA GLU A 441 -2.44 43.87 5.30
C GLU A 441 -0.95 44.07 4.95
N ASP A 442 -0.44 45.30 5.02
CA ASP A 442 0.99 45.58 4.74
C ASP A 442 1.92 45.10 5.85
N ARG A 443 1.45 45.11 7.10
CA ARG A 443 2.21 44.54 8.22
C ARG A 443 2.33 43.04 8.06
N GLU A 444 1.22 42.37 7.80
CA GLU A 444 1.15 40.95 7.50
C GLU A 444 2.04 40.57 6.30
N TYR A 445 1.98 41.36 5.22
CA TYR A 445 2.87 41.19 4.06
C TYR A 445 4.35 41.26 4.45
N ILE A 446 4.75 42.28 5.23
CA ILE A 446 6.13 42.42 5.72
C ILE A 446 6.52 41.24 6.62
N GLU A 447 5.66 40.81 7.53
CA GLU A 447 5.93 39.69 8.43
C GLU A 447 6.17 38.41 7.61
N LEU A 448 5.29 38.10 6.66
CA LEU A 448 5.38 36.92 5.80
C LEU A 448 6.63 36.91 4.89
N ILE A 449 7.07 38.05 4.34
CA ILE A 449 8.29 38.09 3.51
C ILE A 449 9.59 38.13 4.34
N ASN A 450 9.52 38.27 5.66
CA ASN A 450 10.67 38.23 6.58
C ASN A 450 10.51 37.13 7.64
N PRO A 451 10.44 35.85 7.23
CA PRO A 451 10.29 34.75 8.17
C PRO A 451 11.48 34.69 9.14
N PRO A 452 11.26 34.33 10.42
CA PRO A 452 12.35 34.16 11.35
C PRO A 452 13.18 32.91 11.01
N GLN A 453 14.42 32.86 11.50
CA GLN A 453 15.26 31.68 11.36
C GLN A 453 14.86 30.61 12.38
N PHE A 454 14.73 29.38 11.93
CA PHE A 454 14.43 28.22 12.76
C PHE A 454 15.63 27.27 12.88
N SER A 455 15.73 26.60 14.01
CA SER A 455 16.43 25.33 14.17
C SER A 455 15.47 24.24 13.71
N LEU A 456 15.83 23.46 12.69
CA LEU A 456 15.02 22.34 12.20
C LEU A 456 15.76 21.03 12.46
N ASP A 457 15.26 20.27 13.42
CA ASP A 457 15.88 19.02 13.87
C ASP A 457 15.01 17.83 13.46
N PHE A 458 15.62 16.85 12.78
CA PHE A 458 15.00 15.56 12.54
C PHE A 458 15.16 14.67 13.77
N VAL A 459 14.07 14.06 14.22
CA VAL A 459 14.06 13.14 15.35
C VAL A 459 14.08 11.71 14.82
N LYS A 460 15.00 10.90 15.33
CA LYS A 460 15.06 9.46 15.11
C LYS A 460 15.30 8.78 16.44
N LEU A 461 14.31 8.03 16.89
CA LEU A 461 14.43 7.12 18.03
C LEU A 461 14.50 5.69 17.52
N SER A 462 15.23 4.85 18.25
CA SER A 462 15.33 3.42 17.96
C SER A 462 15.12 2.64 19.23
N ASP A 463 14.23 1.66 19.18
CA ASP A 463 14.17 0.59 20.17
C ASP A 463 14.62 -0.71 19.51
N SER A 464 15.63 -1.36 20.10
CA SER A 464 16.18 -2.60 19.58
C SER A 464 15.72 -3.74 20.46
N GLN A 465 14.87 -4.60 19.92
CA GLN A 465 14.28 -5.71 20.65
C GLN A 465 14.86 -7.02 20.09
N SER A 466 15.63 -7.74 20.91
CA SER A 466 16.07 -9.09 20.57
C SER A 466 14.96 -10.10 20.88
N GLY A 467 14.86 -11.17 20.09
CA GLY A 467 13.94 -12.28 20.39
C GLY A 467 12.44 -12.03 20.12
N ARG A 468 12.06 -10.94 19.43
CA ARG A 468 10.64 -10.71 19.01
C ARG A 468 10.10 -11.78 18.07
N TYR A 469 10.96 -12.47 17.34
CA TYR A 469 10.58 -13.57 16.45
C TYR A 469 10.81 -14.90 17.15
N LYS A 470 9.71 -15.63 17.40
CA LYS A 470 9.78 -17.01 17.87
C LYS A 470 10.43 -17.88 16.80
N MET A 471 11.57 -18.48 17.15
CA MET A 471 12.33 -19.35 16.26
C MET A 471 11.89 -20.80 16.38
N SER A 472 12.04 -21.52 15.27
CA SER A 472 11.71 -22.93 15.24
C SER A 472 12.61 -23.72 16.18
N PRO A 473 12.05 -24.64 16.99
CA PRO A 473 12.85 -25.59 17.76
C PRO A 473 13.51 -26.66 16.89
N PHE A 474 13.09 -26.80 15.63
CA PHE A 474 13.54 -27.85 14.71
C PHE A 474 14.67 -27.39 13.79
N ASN A 475 14.76 -26.08 13.54
CA ASN A 475 15.77 -25.49 12.67
C ASN A 475 16.42 -24.27 13.35
N PRO A 476 17.55 -24.45 14.06
CA PRO A 476 18.19 -23.38 14.81
C PRO A 476 18.93 -22.42 13.86
N THR A 477 18.20 -21.46 13.31
CA THR A 477 18.75 -20.33 12.56
C THR A 477 18.93 -19.10 13.42
N ALA A 478 19.88 -18.23 13.08
CA ALA A 478 20.02 -16.94 13.75
C ALA A 478 18.72 -16.13 13.63
N PRO A 479 18.19 -15.58 14.73
CA PRO A 479 16.97 -14.79 14.66
C PRO A 479 17.19 -13.51 13.85
N PRO A 480 16.14 -13.02 13.15
CA PRO A 480 16.23 -11.73 12.50
C PRO A 480 16.48 -10.63 13.54
N ARG A 481 17.24 -9.61 13.15
CA ARG A 481 17.37 -8.39 13.93
C ARG A 481 16.15 -7.51 13.68
N VAL A 482 15.46 -7.14 14.75
CA VAL A 482 14.30 -6.26 14.70
C VAL A 482 14.64 -4.97 15.41
N ASN A 483 14.38 -3.84 14.75
CA ASN A 483 14.46 -2.54 15.40
C ASN A 483 13.18 -1.76 15.05
N ASP A 484 12.56 -1.18 16.07
CA ASP A 484 11.47 -0.22 15.86
C ASP A 484 12.07 1.17 15.79
N PHE A 485 11.71 1.92 14.74
CA PHE A 485 12.13 3.30 14.60
C PHE A 485 10.94 4.23 14.68
N THR A 486 11.08 5.27 15.48
CA THR A 486 10.11 6.37 15.55
C THR A 486 10.76 7.62 14.99
N PHE A 487 10.12 8.22 13.98
CA PHE A 487 10.60 9.43 13.34
C PHE A 487 9.78 10.65 13.77
N GLY A 488 10.37 11.82 13.62
CA GLY A 488 9.72 13.08 13.98
C GLY A 488 10.49 14.29 13.51
N ALA A 489 9.94 15.46 13.85
CA ALA A 489 10.61 16.72 13.63
C ALA A 489 10.41 17.66 14.80
N LYS A 490 11.35 18.59 14.95
CA LYS A 490 11.28 19.70 15.88
C LYS A 490 11.69 20.98 15.18
N ALA A 491 10.92 22.05 15.39
CA ALA A 491 11.31 23.40 15.00
C ALA A 491 11.43 24.28 16.25
N LYS A 492 12.42 25.17 16.26
CA LYS A 492 12.55 26.22 17.28
C LYS A 492 13.05 27.52 16.68
N GLN A 493 12.32 28.61 16.86
CA GLN A 493 12.75 29.92 16.40
C GLN A 493 14.05 30.35 17.11
N ARG A 494 15.03 30.82 16.34
CA ARG A 494 16.34 31.29 16.81
C ARG A 494 16.52 32.79 16.68
N SER A 495 15.97 33.40 15.62
CA SER A 495 16.05 34.85 15.45
C SER A 495 15.10 35.57 16.38
N ALA A 496 15.48 36.79 16.75
CA ALA A 496 14.59 37.73 17.43
C ALA A 496 13.42 38.13 16.50
N GLY A 497 12.29 38.50 17.10
CA GLY A 497 11.07 38.87 16.37
C GLY A 497 9.87 38.02 16.78
N GLU A 498 8.69 38.53 16.45
CA GLU A 498 7.43 37.79 16.52
C GLU A 498 7.04 37.39 15.11
N TYR A 499 6.43 36.22 14.97
CA TYR A 499 5.96 35.71 13.69
C TYR A 499 4.64 34.99 13.97
N ASN A 500 3.55 35.72 13.90
CA ASN A 500 2.25 35.25 14.40
C ASN A 500 1.45 34.50 13.32
N HIS A 501 2.13 33.88 12.36
CA HIS A 501 1.52 33.13 11.28
C HIS A 501 1.58 31.62 11.55
N GLN A 502 0.60 30.90 11.05
CA GLN A 502 0.62 29.45 11.13
C GLN A 502 1.73 28.89 10.24
N LEU A 503 2.49 27.95 10.80
CA LEU A 503 3.57 27.24 10.12
C LEU A 503 3.23 25.76 10.07
N THR A 504 3.49 25.14 8.92
CA THR A 504 3.42 23.69 8.73
C THR A 504 4.84 23.15 8.72
N ILE A 505 5.15 22.22 9.63
CA ILE A 505 6.39 21.44 9.60
C ILE A 505 6.06 20.08 9.01
N GLU A 506 6.84 19.65 8.04
CA GLU A 506 6.74 18.33 7.42
C GLU A 506 8.10 17.64 7.46
N TYR A 507 8.13 16.34 7.75
CA TYR A 507 9.34 15.53 7.65
C TYR A 507 9.17 14.35 6.70
N PHE A 508 10.31 13.93 6.14
CA PHE A 508 10.45 12.74 5.32
C PHE A 508 11.57 11.89 5.93
N ALA A 509 11.24 10.68 6.37
CA ALA A 509 12.20 9.70 6.86
C ALA A 509 12.58 8.76 5.71
N ILE A 510 13.87 8.71 5.36
CA ILE A 510 14.36 7.96 4.22
C ILE A 510 15.17 6.75 4.69
N GLY A 511 14.80 5.59 4.19
CA GLY A 511 15.51 4.34 4.38
C GLY A 511 16.37 4.00 3.17
N LYS A 512 17.33 3.11 3.40
CA LYS A 512 18.10 2.44 2.35
C LYS A 512 17.97 0.95 2.53
N GLU A 513 17.75 0.23 1.44
CA GLU A 513 17.76 -1.23 1.46
C GLU A 513 19.15 -1.76 1.87
N ARG A 514 19.15 -2.92 2.55
CA ARG A 514 20.39 -3.61 2.91
C ARG A 514 21.04 -4.26 1.69
N LEU A 515 20.21 -4.80 0.80
CA LEU A 515 20.61 -5.38 -0.46
C LEU A 515 20.41 -4.34 -1.57
N GLY A 516 21.47 -3.85 -2.19
CA GLY A 516 21.38 -2.96 -3.34
C GLY A 516 21.59 -1.47 -3.03
N ASP A 517 21.05 -0.61 -3.89
CA ASP A 517 21.31 0.83 -3.90
C ASP A 517 20.04 1.72 -3.85
N LYS A 518 18.86 1.12 -3.71
CA LYS A 518 17.58 1.84 -3.69
C LYS A 518 17.29 2.43 -2.32
N TYR A 519 16.47 3.48 -2.34
CA TYR A 519 15.96 4.16 -1.15
C TYR A 519 14.48 3.86 -0.97
N VAL A 520 13.96 4.06 0.23
CA VAL A 520 12.53 3.88 0.54
C VAL A 520 12.04 5.04 1.38
N LEU A 521 10.86 5.58 1.07
CA LEU A 521 10.18 6.53 1.95
C LEU A 521 9.61 5.76 3.15
N LEU A 522 10.26 5.84 4.31
CA LEU A 522 9.88 5.08 5.50
C LEU A 522 8.68 5.69 6.21
N ASP A 523 8.67 7.01 6.34
CA ASP A 523 7.63 7.75 7.04
C ASP A 523 7.57 9.18 6.51
N ARG A 524 6.38 9.75 6.58
CA ARG A 524 6.11 11.14 6.23
C ARG A 524 4.94 11.63 7.07
N GLN A 525 5.17 12.70 7.82
CA GLN A 525 4.12 13.33 8.63
C GLN A 525 4.26 14.84 8.58
N SER A 526 3.16 15.53 8.85
CA SER A 526 3.11 16.98 8.97
C SER A 526 2.34 17.41 10.21
N SER A 527 2.71 18.55 10.77
CA SER A 527 2.01 19.16 11.89
C SER A 527 2.11 20.69 11.81
N THR A 528 1.11 21.38 12.35
CA THR A 528 1.01 22.85 12.30
C THR A 528 1.22 23.47 13.66
N PHE A 529 1.84 24.64 13.72
CA PHE A 529 1.95 25.45 14.94
C PHE A 529 2.13 26.93 14.59
N THR A 530 1.83 27.82 15.54
CA THR A 530 2.20 29.25 15.48
C THR A 530 3.29 29.49 16.53
N PRO A 531 4.43 30.11 16.21
CA PRO A 531 5.51 30.29 17.17
C PRO A 531 5.20 31.43 18.15
N THR A 532 4.61 31.09 19.30
CA THR A 532 4.21 32.05 20.33
C THR A 532 5.15 32.00 21.54
N LYS A 533 4.98 32.93 22.49
CA LYS A 533 5.78 32.89 23.74
C LYS A 533 5.39 31.69 24.60
N GLU A 534 4.13 31.28 24.57
CA GLU A 534 3.55 30.19 25.37
C GLU A 534 4.17 28.83 25.02
N ASN A 535 4.39 28.54 23.73
CA ASN A 535 5.06 27.30 23.30
C ASN A 535 6.60 27.44 23.21
N GLY A 536 7.15 28.53 23.77
CA GLY A 536 8.59 28.82 23.71
C GLY A 536 9.11 28.98 22.28
N ARG A 537 8.23 29.37 21.34
CA ARG A 537 8.47 29.45 19.89
C ARG A 537 9.01 28.15 19.32
N SER A 538 8.46 27.03 19.78
CA SER A 538 8.91 25.69 19.41
C SER A 538 7.77 24.72 19.23
N HIS A 539 8.00 23.72 18.39
CA HIS A 539 7.07 22.62 18.14
C HIS A 539 7.83 21.32 17.93
N SER A 540 7.27 20.20 18.37
CA SER A 540 7.83 18.87 18.15
C SER A 540 6.70 17.86 18.02
N PHE A 541 6.83 16.94 17.06
CA PHE A 541 5.89 15.86 16.86
C PHE A 541 6.60 14.63 16.29
N ARG A 542 5.95 13.46 16.37
CA ARG A 542 6.47 12.16 15.96
C ARG A 542 5.34 11.31 15.38
N GLY A 543 5.68 10.41 14.47
CA GLY A 543 4.80 9.36 14.00
C GLY A 543 4.80 8.14 14.92
N GLU A 544 4.16 7.08 14.46
CA GLU A 544 4.16 5.78 15.14
C GLU A 544 5.47 5.02 14.92
N PRO A 545 5.83 4.07 15.81
CA PRO A 545 6.97 3.17 15.59
C PRO A 545 6.80 2.30 14.34
N ILE A 546 7.88 2.16 13.56
CA ILE A 546 7.93 1.33 12.35
C ILE A 546 8.90 0.18 12.58
N GLU A 547 8.39 -1.05 12.50
CA GLU A 547 9.20 -2.27 12.58
C GLU A 547 10.11 -2.39 11.33
N MET A 548 11.41 -2.55 11.56
CA MET A 548 12.37 -2.89 10.51
C MET A 548 13.09 -4.20 10.85
N ILE A 549 12.92 -5.16 9.95
CA ILE A 549 13.47 -6.49 10.06
C ILE A 549 14.70 -6.59 9.16
N GLU A 550 15.80 -7.09 9.71
CA GLU A 550 17.02 -7.43 9.00
C GLU A 550 17.36 -8.90 9.24
N TYR A 551 17.71 -9.61 8.17
CA TYR A 551 18.02 -11.03 8.22
C TYR A 551 18.93 -11.42 7.08
N MET A 552 19.56 -12.59 7.18
CA MET A 552 20.30 -13.19 6.06
C MET A 552 19.33 -14.07 5.27
N ASN A 553 19.25 -13.89 3.94
CA ASN A 553 18.49 -14.82 3.11
C ASN A 553 19.28 -16.14 2.93
N PHE A 554 18.65 -17.08 2.22
CA PHE A 554 19.23 -18.38 1.88
C PHE A 554 20.58 -18.29 1.14
N ASP A 555 20.85 -17.18 0.44
CA ASP A 555 22.04 -16.94 -0.38
C ASP A 555 23.13 -16.15 0.38
N ASN A 556 23.02 -16.08 1.71
CA ASN A 556 23.92 -15.29 2.57
C ASN A 556 23.99 -13.81 2.18
N GLN A 557 22.90 -13.25 1.66
CA GLN A 557 22.74 -11.83 1.39
C GLN A 557 21.96 -11.17 2.52
N GLN A 558 22.47 -10.03 3.01
CA GLN A 558 21.78 -9.27 4.05
C GLN A 558 20.54 -8.56 3.49
N ARG A 559 19.39 -8.85 4.07
CA ARG A 559 18.08 -8.32 3.72
C ARG A 559 17.57 -7.34 4.78
N GLY A 560 16.53 -6.61 4.41
CA GLY A 560 15.92 -5.57 5.24
C GLY A 560 16.23 -4.16 4.75
N LYS A 561 15.94 -3.19 5.61
CA LYS A 561 16.10 -1.76 5.37
C LYS A 561 16.61 -1.09 6.63
N ARG A 562 17.34 0.02 6.47
CA ARG A 562 17.83 0.84 7.58
C ARG A 562 17.55 2.33 7.32
N PRO A 563 17.40 3.17 8.36
CA PRO A 563 17.38 4.62 8.17
C PRO A 563 18.70 5.10 7.53
N ASP A 564 18.62 6.00 6.55
CA ASP A 564 19.79 6.53 5.83
C ASP A 564 19.72 8.02 5.51
N GLY A 565 18.54 8.64 5.51
CA GLY A 565 18.40 10.08 5.26
C GLY A 565 17.13 10.69 5.82
N ASN A 566 17.06 12.02 5.78
CA ASN A 566 15.88 12.79 6.15
C ASN A 566 15.83 14.16 5.44
N LEU A 567 14.62 14.70 5.38
CA LEU A 567 14.32 16.08 5.00
C LEU A 567 13.26 16.60 5.98
N VAL A 568 13.46 17.80 6.53
CA VAL A 568 12.49 18.55 7.31
C VAL A 568 12.27 19.89 6.62
N ILE A 569 11.03 20.23 6.31
CA ILE A 569 10.67 21.52 5.72
C ILE A 569 9.71 22.26 6.65
N ILE A 570 9.77 23.59 6.59
CA ILE A 570 8.78 24.46 7.22
C ILE A 570 8.18 25.38 6.15
N THR A 571 6.86 25.42 6.14
CA THR A 571 6.04 26.13 5.15
C THR A 571 5.15 27.12 5.88
N ASP A 572 4.97 28.32 5.34
CA ASP A 572 4.02 29.29 5.88
C ASP A 572 2.58 29.05 5.38
N GLU A 573 1.65 29.88 5.84
CA GLU A 573 0.23 29.80 5.47
C GLU A 573 -0.05 30.10 3.99
N ARG A 574 0.91 30.65 3.23
CA ARG A 574 0.82 30.83 1.78
C ARG A 574 1.18 29.55 1.02
N GLY A 575 1.68 28.52 1.71
CA GLY A 575 2.26 27.34 1.09
C GLY A 575 3.70 27.54 0.62
N GLN A 576 4.36 28.64 0.99
CA GLN A 576 5.76 28.89 0.63
C GLN A 576 6.70 28.22 1.62
N ILE A 577 7.66 27.43 1.12
CA ILE A 577 8.71 26.85 1.96
C ILE A 577 9.67 27.97 2.36
N ILE A 578 9.70 28.30 3.65
CA ILE A 578 10.53 29.40 4.18
C ILE A 578 11.90 28.89 4.66
N GLN A 579 12.02 27.62 5.05
CA GLN A 579 13.28 26.99 5.43
C GLN A 579 13.21 25.45 5.30
N TYR A 580 14.35 24.80 5.14
CA TYR A 580 14.49 23.34 5.20
C TYR A 580 15.79 22.91 5.88
N SER A 581 15.85 21.63 6.25
CA SER A 581 17.04 20.92 6.71
C SER A 581 17.04 19.54 6.06
N ALA A 582 18.13 19.19 5.37
CA ALA A 582 18.23 17.92 4.64
C ALA A 582 19.54 17.23 4.99
N SER A 583 19.50 15.92 5.29
CA SER A 583 20.71 15.15 5.50
C SER A 583 21.47 14.86 4.20
N LYS A 584 20.81 15.00 3.05
CA LYS A 584 21.34 14.76 1.70
C LYS A 584 20.75 15.80 0.74
N SER A 585 21.58 16.47 -0.06
CA SER A 585 21.14 17.57 -0.92
C SER A 585 20.09 17.16 -1.96
N TRP A 586 20.25 15.97 -2.56
CA TRP A 586 19.35 15.45 -3.59
C TRP A 586 17.89 15.29 -3.12
N LEU A 587 17.63 15.16 -1.82
CA LEU A 587 16.27 15.12 -1.29
C LEU A 587 15.55 16.46 -1.47
N TRP A 588 16.27 17.56 -1.31
CA TRP A 588 15.76 18.91 -1.55
C TRP A 588 15.69 19.20 -3.06
N GLU A 589 16.74 18.87 -3.80
CA GLU A 589 16.80 19.07 -5.27
C GLU A 589 15.64 18.40 -6.01
N HIS A 590 15.10 17.30 -5.45
CA HIS A 590 14.00 16.52 -6.02
C HIS A 590 12.76 16.45 -5.12
N ILE A 591 12.50 17.51 -4.33
CA ILE A 591 11.38 17.55 -3.38
C ILE A 591 10.01 17.30 -4.02
N GLU A 592 9.79 17.80 -5.24
CA GLU A 592 8.51 17.63 -5.94
C GLU A 592 8.22 16.16 -6.27
N ASN A 593 9.26 15.38 -6.60
CA ASN A 593 9.14 13.95 -6.80
C ASN A 593 8.90 13.25 -5.45
N LEU A 594 9.66 13.63 -4.42
CA LEU A 594 9.55 13.05 -3.08
C LEU A 594 8.14 13.23 -2.48
N LYS A 595 7.53 14.41 -2.65
CA LYS A 595 6.16 14.71 -2.18
C LYS A 595 5.07 13.88 -2.87
N ARG A 596 5.34 13.31 -4.05
CA ARG A 596 4.39 12.46 -4.79
C ARG A 596 4.49 10.98 -4.43
N LEU A 597 5.55 10.57 -3.75
CA LEU A 597 5.73 9.16 -3.38
C LEU A 597 4.82 8.77 -2.21
N PRO A 598 4.16 7.60 -2.29
CA PRO A 598 3.49 7.03 -1.13
C PRO A 598 4.53 6.51 -0.13
N VAL A 599 4.17 6.51 1.16
CA VAL A 599 4.98 5.86 2.21
C VAL A 599 5.13 4.37 1.86
N GLY A 600 6.32 3.83 2.05
CA GLY A 600 6.70 2.47 1.67
C GLY A 600 7.24 2.34 0.24
N ALA A 601 7.12 3.36 -0.62
CA ALA A 601 7.62 3.29 -1.98
C ALA A 601 9.15 3.29 -2.05
N TYR A 602 9.69 2.42 -2.91
CA TYR A 602 11.09 2.43 -3.31
C TYR A 602 11.36 3.52 -4.34
N MET A 603 12.56 4.11 -4.30
CA MET A 603 12.97 5.20 -5.17
C MET A 603 14.47 5.20 -5.45
N ASP A 604 14.86 5.88 -6.52
CA ASP A 604 16.25 6.25 -6.78
C ASP A 604 16.62 7.61 -6.15
N LYS A 605 17.83 8.10 -6.42
CA LYS A 605 18.31 9.40 -5.90
C LYS A 605 17.60 10.62 -6.51
N THR A 606 16.83 10.44 -7.58
CA THR A 606 15.99 11.48 -8.18
C THR A 606 14.58 11.51 -7.57
N CYS A 607 14.36 10.71 -6.52
CA CYS A 607 13.07 10.49 -5.87
C CYS A 607 11.99 9.95 -6.84
N ILE A 608 12.40 9.31 -7.94
CA ILE A 608 11.49 8.63 -8.87
C ILE A 608 11.25 7.21 -8.37
N ARG A 609 9.98 6.77 -8.41
CA ARG A 609 9.59 5.44 -7.95
C ARG A 609 10.32 4.35 -8.73
N ALA A 610 11.05 3.49 -8.00
CA ALA A 610 11.78 2.36 -8.53
C ALA A 610 11.26 1.05 -7.90
N TYR A 611 11.64 -0.09 -8.47
CA TYR A 611 11.49 -1.37 -7.76
C TYR A 611 12.68 -1.58 -6.81
N PRO A 612 12.51 -2.35 -5.72
CA PRO A 612 13.63 -2.78 -4.88
C PRO A 612 14.65 -3.60 -5.69
N SER A 613 15.87 -3.69 -5.17
CA SER A 613 16.87 -4.56 -5.78
C SER A 613 16.53 -6.02 -5.54
N SER A 614 16.36 -6.77 -6.63
CA SER A 614 16.18 -8.22 -6.57
C SER A 614 17.47 -8.94 -6.11
N PRO A 615 17.35 -10.07 -5.40
CA PRO A 615 18.49 -10.90 -5.05
C PRO A 615 19.20 -11.44 -6.29
N LYS A 616 20.51 -11.63 -6.13
CA LYS A 616 21.33 -12.33 -7.12
C LYS A 616 21.29 -13.82 -6.83
N PRO A 617 21.29 -14.66 -7.87
CA PRO A 617 21.40 -16.10 -7.71
C PRO A 617 22.85 -16.50 -7.44
N VAL A 618 23.21 -16.67 -6.18
CA VAL A 618 24.62 -16.94 -5.83
C VAL A 618 24.92 -18.44 -5.94
N ASN A 619 23.96 -19.29 -5.59
CA ASN A 619 24.21 -20.72 -5.37
C ASN A 619 23.53 -21.68 -6.37
N TRP A 620 22.70 -21.20 -7.32
CA TRP A 620 21.99 -22.06 -8.30
C TRP A 620 21.56 -21.41 -9.61
#